data_AF-A0A3D4QFQ2-F1
#
_entry.id   AF-A0A3D4QFQ2-F1
#
_cell.length_a   1.000
_cell.length_b   1.000
_cell.length_c   1.000
_cell.angle_alpha   90.00
_cell.angle_beta   90.00
_cell.angle_gamma   90.00
#
_symmetry.space_group_name_H-M   'P 1'
#
loop_
_entity.id
_entity.type
_entity.pdbx_description
1 polymer ?
#
loop_
_entity_poly.entity_id
_entity_poly.type
_entity_poly.pdbx_seq_one_letter_code
_entity_poly.pdbx_strand_id
1 'polypeptide(L)'
;EDQFNLGLDPDRARDFHDQTLPKDAHKTAHFCSMCGPKFCAMEITNLVRDYAKEGMDEMSEKFKEEGAELYKEDYLDKKAAAGDDD
;
A
#
# COMPACT_ATOMS: atom_id res chain seq x y z
N GLU A 1 17.03 -8.20 7.88
CA GLU A 1 17.43 -9.42 8.63
C GLU A 1 16.30 -10.43 8.74
N ASP A 2 15.12 -10.05 9.22
CA ASP A 2 14.00 -10.99 9.45
C ASP A 2 13.61 -11.79 8.20
N GLN A 3 13.59 -11.14 7.03
CA GLN A 3 13.29 -11.81 5.75
C GLN A 3 14.29 -12.93 5.40
N PHE A 4 15.54 -12.86 5.86
CA PHE A 4 16.50 -13.97 5.71
C PHE A 4 16.24 -15.07 6.72
N ASN A 5 15.98 -14.70 7.98
CA ASN A 5 15.75 -15.66 9.07
C ASN A 5 14.47 -16.48 8.91
N LEU A 6 13.48 -15.98 8.15
CA LEU A 6 12.29 -16.71 7.75
C LEU A 6 12.51 -17.70 6.59
N GLY A 7 13.64 -17.59 5.89
CA GLY A 7 14.01 -18.49 4.81
C GLY A 7 14.34 -19.89 5.33
N LEU A 8 14.15 -20.90 4.48
CA LEU A 8 14.55 -22.28 4.78
C LEU A 8 16.07 -22.42 5.01
N ASP A 9 16.85 -21.60 4.30
CA ASP A 9 18.30 -21.50 4.42
C ASP A 9 18.69 -20.00 4.49
N PRO A 10 18.74 -19.42 5.70
CA PRO A 10 19.01 -18.00 5.90
C PRO A 10 20.39 -17.56 5.41
N ASP A 11 21.40 -18.43 5.54
CA ASP A 11 22.79 -18.12 5.17
C ASP A 11 22.92 -18.01 3.66
N ARG A 12 22.35 -18.97 2.92
CA ARG A 12 22.32 -18.90 1.45
C ARG A 12 21.55 -17.68 0.93
N ALA A 13 20.46 -17.31 1.60
CA ALA A 13 19.68 -16.14 1.21
C ALA A 13 20.46 -14.83 1.41
N ARG A 14 21.23 -14.72 2.50
CA ARG A 14 22.16 -13.61 2.74
C ARG A 14 23.26 -13.56 1.69
N ASP A 15 23.90 -14.70 1.43
CA ASP A 15 25.00 -14.78 0.45
C ASP A 15 24.56 -14.30 -0.94
N PHE A 16 23.36 -14.68 -1.39
CA PHE A 16 22.85 -14.25 -2.70
C PHE A 16 22.52 -12.77 -2.76
N HIS A 17 21.99 -12.20 -1.67
CA HIS A 17 21.76 -10.76 -1.58
C HIS A 17 23.08 -9.97 -1.61
N ASP A 18 24.04 -10.39 -0.79
CA ASP A 18 25.29 -9.66 -0.54
C ASP A 18 26.27 -9.74 -1.72
N GLN A 19 26.10 -10.68 -2.66
CA GLN A 19 26.86 -10.72 -3.93
C GLN A 19 26.83 -9.39 -4.70
N THR A 20 25.75 -8.63 -4.59
CA THR A 20 25.59 -7.34 -5.29
C THR A 20 25.37 -6.15 -4.34
N LEU A 21 24.94 -6.42 -3.09
CA LEU A 21 24.65 -5.41 -2.08
C LEU A 21 25.31 -5.76 -0.72
N PRO A 22 26.65 -5.75 -0.62
CA PRO A 22 27.37 -6.33 0.54
C PRO A 22 27.32 -5.50 1.82
N LYS A 23 26.98 -4.21 1.74
CA LYS A 23 26.95 -3.33 2.93
C LYS A 23 25.77 -3.68 3.81
N ASP A 24 25.97 -3.69 5.13
CA ASP A 24 24.91 -3.95 6.11
C ASP A 24 23.71 -3.01 5.96
N ALA A 25 23.95 -1.76 5.56
CA ALA A 25 22.89 -0.79 5.27
C ALA A 25 21.90 -1.25 4.18
N HIS A 26 22.28 -2.16 3.29
CA HIS A 26 21.37 -2.72 2.28
C HIS A 26 20.37 -3.72 2.86
N LYS A 27 20.66 -4.33 4.02
CA LYS A 27 19.76 -5.29 4.68
C LYS A 27 18.57 -4.62 5.36
N THR A 28 18.59 -3.29 5.44
CA THR A 28 17.50 -2.42 5.91
C THR A 28 17.00 -1.47 4.82
N ALA A 29 17.55 -1.54 3.60
CA ALA A 29 17.13 -0.66 2.52
C ALA A 29 15.79 -1.11 1.93
N HIS A 30 14.96 -0.16 1.52
CA HIS A 30 13.67 -0.42 0.88
C HIS A 30 13.80 -0.79 -0.61
N PHE A 31 14.78 -1.63 -0.96
CA PHE A 31 14.92 -2.21 -2.29
C PHE A 31 15.79 -3.46 -2.23
N CYS A 32 15.58 -4.37 -3.19
CA CYS A 32 16.45 -5.52 -3.40
C CYS A 32 17.45 -5.27 -4.54
N SER A 33 18.38 -6.19 -4.72
CA SER A 33 19.40 -6.18 -5.77
C SER A 33 18.87 -6.16 -7.20
N MET A 34 17.63 -6.61 -7.42
CA MET A 34 17.07 -6.74 -8.77
C MET A 34 16.53 -5.42 -9.34
N CYS A 35 15.81 -4.63 -8.53
CA CYS A 35 15.12 -3.43 -9.02
C CYS A 35 15.84 -2.13 -8.66
N GLY A 36 16.72 -2.16 -7.64
CA GLY A 36 17.40 -0.98 -7.16
C GLY A 36 16.48 0.08 -6.56
N PRO A 37 17.04 1.21 -6.10
CA PRO A 37 16.34 2.18 -5.25
C PRO A 37 15.22 2.95 -5.95
N LYS A 38 15.25 3.07 -7.28
CA LYS A 38 14.29 3.89 -8.03
C LYS A 38 13.09 3.10 -8.55
N PHE A 39 13.20 1.79 -8.66
CA PHE A 39 12.23 0.96 -9.37
C PHE A 39 11.73 -0.23 -8.55
N CYS A 40 11.96 -0.25 -7.24
CA CYS A 40 11.41 -1.28 -6.37
C CYS A 40 9.89 -1.15 -6.27
N ALA A 41 9.17 -2.13 -6.81
CA ALA A 41 7.70 -2.12 -6.85
C ALA A 41 7.06 -2.06 -5.45
N MET A 42 7.68 -2.71 -4.45
CA MET A 42 7.19 -2.69 -3.07
C MET A 42 7.29 -1.28 -2.48
N GLU A 43 8.41 -0.59 -2.69
CA GLU A 43 8.59 0.78 -2.19
C GLU A 43 7.67 1.77 -2.89
N ILE A 44 7.55 1.67 -4.21
CA ILE A 44 6.60 2.49 -4.97
C ILE A 44 5.16 2.27 -4.46
N THR A 45 4.81 1.03 -4.13
CA THR A 45 3.49 0.72 -3.54
C THR A 45 3.29 1.38 -2.19
N ASN A 46 4.31 1.41 -1.33
CA ASN A 46 4.25 2.12 -0.06
C ASN A 46 4.01 3.62 -0.27
N LEU A 47 4.77 4.25 -1.18
CA LEU A 47 4.59 5.66 -1.51
C LEU A 47 3.19 5.98 -2.04
N VAL A 48 2.63 5.12 -2.89
CA VAL A 48 1.25 5.28 -3.39
C VAL A 48 0.23 5.12 -2.26
N ARG A 49 0.44 4.20 -1.32
CA ARG A 49 -0.44 4.04 -0.15
C ARG A 49 -0.38 5.24 0.77
N ASP A 50 0.80 5.79 1.02
CA ASP A 50 0.99 6.97 1.85
C ASP A 50 0.32 8.19 1.21
N TYR A 51 0.50 8.39 -0.10
CA TYR A 51 -0.20 9.42 -0.85
C TYR A 51 -1.73 9.25 -0.79
N ALA A 52 -2.22 8.03 -1.00
CA ALA A 52 -3.66 7.76 -0.94
C ALA A 52 -4.25 7.93 0.46
N LYS A 53 -3.44 7.77 1.51
CA LYS A 53 -3.88 7.88 2.90
C LYS A 53 -4.42 9.26 3.22
N GLU A 54 -3.76 10.32 2.75
CA GLU A 54 -4.22 11.70 2.97
C GLU A 54 -5.64 11.90 2.40
N GLY A 55 -5.88 11.44 1.17
CA GLY A 55 -7.21 11.50 0.57
C GLY A 55 -8.25 10.62 1.28
N MET A 56 -7.85 9.47 1.82
CA MET A 56 -8.73 8.62 2.63
C MET A 56 -9.09 9.27 3.97
N ASP A 57 -8.13 9.92 4.62
CA ASP A 57 -8.34 10.62 5.89
C ASP A 57 -9.30 11.82 5.67
N GLU A 58 -9.10 12.60 4.60
CA GLU A 58 -10.03 13.68 4.21
C GLU A 58 -11.45 13.18 3.96
N MET A 59 -11.62 12.08 3.21
CA MET A 59 -12.93 11.50 2.96
C MET A 59 -13.55 10.91 4.24
N SER A 60 -12.75 10.39 5.15
CA SER A 60 -13.22 9.89 6.45
C SER A 60 -13.78 11.02 7.31
N GLU A 61 -13.10 12.17 7.37
CA GLU A 61 -13.59 13.35 8.09
C GLU A 61 -14.86 13.88 7.43
N LYS A 62 -14.86 14.04 6.11
CA LYS A 62 -16.05 14.46 5.35
C LYS A 62 -17.24 13.54 5.59
N PHE A 63 -17.02 12.23 5.61
CA PHE A 63 -18.08 11.25 5.88
C PHE A 63 -18.69 11.46 7.27
N LYS A 64 -17.87 11.73 8.29
CA LYS A 64 -18.36 12.03 9.65
C LYS A 64 -19.12 13.36 9.70
N GLU A 65 -18.61 14.39 9.03
CA GLU A 65 -19.25 15.72 8.96
C GLU A 65 -20.61 15.67 8.26
N GLU A 66 -20.73 14.87 7.20
CA GLU A 66 -21.97 14.66 6.44
C GLU A 66 -22.94 13.67 7.13
N GLY A 67 -22.75 13.38 8.42
CA GLY A 67 -23.69 12.59 9.23
C GLY A 67 -23.45 11.08 9.24
N ALA A 68 -22.31 10.61 8.69
CA ALA A 68 -21.93 9.19 8.61
C ALA A 68 -22.95 8.31 7.88
N GLU A 69 -23.66 8.89 6.91
CA GLU A 69 -24.65 8.18 6.09
C GLU A 69 -24.00 7.55 4.85
N LEU A 70 -24.26 6.26 4.63
CA LEU A 70 -23.76 5.54 3.45
C LEU A 70 -24.44 5.99 2.16
N TYR A 71 -25.69 6.43 2.24
CA TYR A 71 -26.50 6.85 1.10
C TYR A 71 -26.96 8.27 1.32
N LYS A 72 -26.58 9.18 0.43
CA LYS A 72 -27.04 10.57 0.45
C LYS A 72 -28.49 10.67 -0.04
N GLU A 73 -29.25 11.62 0.48
CA GLU A 73 -30.64 11.88 0.05
C GLU A 73 -30.74 12.01 -1.48
N ASP A 74 -29.85 12.78 -2.12
CA ASP A 74 -29.79 12.90 -3.59
C ASP A 74 -29.64 11.56 -4.34
N TYR A 75 -29.00 10.56 -3.72
CA TYR A 75 -28.87 9.22 -4.29
C TYR A 75 -30.19 8.43 -4.14
N LEU A 76 -30.84 8.54 -2.99
CA LEU A 76 -32.14 7.92 -2.74
C LEU A 76 -33.22 8.52 -3.67
N ASP A 77 -33.18 9.83 -3.88
CA ASP A 77 -34.10 10.55 -4.77
C ASP A 77 -33.93 10.11 -6.23
N LYS A 78 -32.68 9.98 -6.69
CA LYS A 78 -32.38 9.45 -8.03
C LYS A 78 -32.80 7.99 -8.18
N LYS A 79 -32.61 7.17 -7.15
CA LYS A 79 -33.06 5.77 -7.16
C LYS A 79 -34.59 5.69 -7.23
N ALA A 80 -35.29 6.48 -6.44
CA ALA A 80 -36.75 6.55 -6.47
C ALA A 80 -37.28 7.04 -7.83
N ALA A 81 -36.59 8.00 -8.47
CA ALA A 81 -36.95 8.52 -9.79
C ALA A 81 -36.61 7.56 -10.94
N ALA A 82 -35.60 6.69 -10.79
CA ALA A 82 -35.20 5.72 -11.80
C ALA A 82 -36.20 4.56 -11.94
N GLY A 83 -37.03 4.32 -10.92
CA GLY A 83 -37.90 3.13 -10.85
C GLY A 83 -37.07 1.87 -10.61
N ASP A 84 -37.54 0.99 -9.74
CA ASP A 84 -36.92 -0.33 -9.56
C ASP A 84 -37.22 -1.19 -10.80
N ASP A 85 -36.35 -1.13 -11.81
CA ASP A 85 -36.27 -2.14 -12.88
C ASP A 85 -35.63 -3.41 -12.27
N ASP A 86 -36.46 -4.23 -11.62
CA ASP A 86 -36.18 -5.63 -11.22
C ASP A 86 -36.86 -6.59 -12.21
#